data_AF-A0A0A2ME14-F1
#
_entry.id   AF-A0A0A2ME14-F1
#
_cell.length_a   1.000
_cell.length_b   1.000
_cell.length_c   1.000
_cell.angle_alpha   90.00
_cell.angle_beta   90.00
_cell.angle_gamma   90.00
#
_symmetry.space_group_name_H-M   'P 1'
#
loop_
_entity.id
_entity.type
_entity.pdbx_description
1 polymer ?
#
loop_
_entity_poly.entity_id
_entity_poly.type
_entity_poly.pdbx_seq_one_letter_code
_entity_poly.pdbx_strand_id
1 'polypeptide(L)'
;MSQIITVFDETPPALVTNLSEVVTAPCSSIPAAPELEFSDSCGGEVTVVFEEHVDPNSEIEGSYDIIRTWTVTDICGNQTVVSQTVHVTVGDTFSADNPDLCNNDSAY
;
A
#
# COMPACT_ATOMS: atom_id res chain seq x y z
N MET A 1 -15.76 -51.10 12.40
CA MET A 1 -14.45 -50.43 12.24
C MET A 1 -14.75 -49.09 11.60
N SER A 2 -14.54 -47.98 12.30
CA SER A 2 -14.66 -46.64 11.71
C SER A 2 -13.26 -46.15 11.34
N GLN A 3 -13.08 -45.72 10.10
CA GLN A 3 -11.88 -45.02 9.69
C GLN A 3 -12.12 -43.53 9.88
N ILE A 4 -11.25 -42.88 10.66
CA ILE A 4 -11.22 -41.42 10.75
C ILE A 4 -10.30 -40.95 9.64
N ILE A 5 -10.84 -40.21 8.68
CA ILE A 5 -10.06 -39.49 7.66
C ILE A 5 -10.05 -38.04 8.10
N THR A 6 -8.87 -37.50 8.40
CA THR A 6 -8.64 -36.08 8.64
C THR A 6 -8.30 -35.41 7.31
N VAL A 7 -9.13 -34.45 6.90
CA VAL A 7 -8.85 -33.57 5.75
C VAL A 7 -8.16 -32.33 6.30
N PHE A 8 -7.04 -31.93 5.69
CA PHE A 8 -6.31 -30.70 6.00
C PHE A 8 -6.35 -29.80 4.77
N ASP A 9 -6.57 -28.51 4.99
CA ASP A 9 -6.54 -27.50 3.93
C ASP A 9 -5.13 -26.91 3.83
N GLU A 10 -4.57 -26.94 2.63
CA GLU A 10 -3.24 -26.43 2.30
C GLU A 10 -3.31 -25.24 1.33
N THR A 11 -4.52 -24.80 0.97
CA THR A 11 -4.71 -23.71 0.01
C THR A 11 -4.77 -22.36 0.73
N PRO A 12 -3.91 -21.40 0.39
CA PRO A 12 -3.99 -20.07 0.99
C PRO A 12 -5.12 -19.24 0.36
N PRO A 13 -5.68 -18.26 1.09
CA PRO A 13 -6.70 -17.36 0.56
C PRO A 13 -6.22 -16.59 -0.67
N ALA A 14 -7.06 -16.45 -1.68
CA ALA A 14 -6.74 -15.68 -2.89
C ALA A 14 -7.37 -14.27 -2.84
N LEU A 15 -6.64 -13.27 -3.34
CA LEU A 15 -7.16 -11.93 -3.54
C LEU A 15 -8.25 -11.95 -4.63
N VAL A 16 -9.43 -11.42 -4.33
CA VAL A 16 -10.59 -11.35 -5.23
C VAL A 16 -10.69 -9.99 -5.91
N THR A 17 -10.41 -8.93 -5.15
CA THR A 17 -10.41 -7.56 -5.66
C THR A 17 -9.21 -7.28 -6.55
N ASN A 18 -9.39 -6.49 -7.60
CA ASN A 18 -8.26 -5.98 -8.37
C ASN A 18 -7.51 -4.93 -7.56
N LEU A 19 -6.21 -5.13 -7.38
CA LEU A 19 -5.32 -4.15 -6.77
C LEU A 19 -4.32 -3.64 -7.82
N SER A 20 -4.20 -2.33 -7.93
CA SER A 20 -3.07 -1.72 -8.64
C SER A 20 -1.85 -1.78 -7.73
N GLU A 21 -0.85 -2.57 -8.11
CA GLU A 21 0.40 -2.75 -7.34
C GLU A 21 1.16 -1.43 -7.15
N VAL A 22 1.07 -0.52 -8.12
CA VAL A 22 1.68 0.81 -8.05
C VAL A 22 0.64 1.87 -8.35
N VAL A 23 0.57 2.88 -7.49
CA VAL A 23 -0.26 4.08 -7.69
C VAL A 23 0.59 5.32 -7.47
N THR A 24 0.30 6.40 -8.19
CA THR A 24 1.00 7.67 -8.04
C THR A 24 0.04 8.74 -7.57
N ALA A 25 0.45 9.52 -6.56
CA ALA A 25 -0.37 10.57 -5.98
C ALA A 25 0.49 11.75 -5.51
N PRO A 26 -0.01 12.99 -5.52
CA PRO A 26 0.69 14.09 -4.89
C PRO A 26 0.58 13.99 -3.36
N CYS A 27 1.55 14.54 -2.64
CA CYS A 27 1.57 14.57 -1.17
C CYS A 27 0.36 15.30 -0.56
N SER A 28 -0.31 16.15 -1.35
CA SER A 28 -1.54 16.85 -0.98
C SER A 28 -2.80 15.99 -1.10
N SER A 29 -2.73 14.83 -1.76
CA SER A 29 -3.90 13.98 -2.05
C SER A 29 -3.50 12.51 -2.17
N ILE A 30 -2.91 11.96 -1.12
CA ILE A 30 -2.61 10.52 -1.02
C ILE A 30 -3.95 9.75 -0.94
N PRO A 31 -4.20 8.77 -1.82
CA PRO A 31 -5.43 7.98 -1.79
C PRO A 31 -5.50 7.13 -0.52
N ALA A 32 -6.71 6.92 0.01
CA ALA A 32 -6.93 5.97 1.09
C ALA A 32 -6.55 4.54 0.66
N ALA A 33 -6.24 3.68 1.62
CA ALA A 33 -6.02 2.26 1.34
C ALA A 33 -7.32 1.64 0.79
N PRO A 34 -7.27 0.87 -0.31
CA PRO A 34 -8.44 0.18 -0.83
C PRO A 34 -8.88 -0.91 0.16
N GLU A 35 -10.18 -1.18 0.19
CA GLU A 35 -10.72 -2.36 0.86
C GLU A 35 -10.50 -3.57 -0.06
N LEU A 36 -9.81 -4.60 0.45
CA LEU A 36 -9.49 -5.81 -0.29
C LEU A 36 -10.32 -6.98 0.22
N GLU A 37 -10.88 -7.73 -0.73
CA GLU A 37 -11.61 -8.97 -0.44
C GLU A 37 -10.74 -10.18 -0.79
N PHE A 38 -10.79 -11.19 0.07
CA PHE A 38 -10.07 -12.44 -0.10
C PHE A 38 -11.05 -13.60 0.00
N SER A 39 -10.86 -14.61 -0.85
CA SER A 39 -11.66 -15.83 -0.84
C SER A 39 -10.76 -17.04 -0.64
N ASP A 40 -11.17 -17.92 0.24
CA ASP A 40 -10.56 -19.23 0.39
C ASP A 40 -11.42 -20.32 -0.27
N SER A 41 -10.76 -21.33 -0.86
CA SER A 41 -11.43 -22.38 -1.64
C SER A 41 -12.20 -23.39 -0.76
N CYS A 42 -11.83 -23.48 0.52
CA CYS A 42 -12.45 -24.35 1.52
C CYS A 42 -13.51 -23.64 2.37
N GLY A 43 -13.75 -22.34 2.15
CA GLY A 43 -14.92 -21.60 2.65
C GLY A 43 -14.84 -21.19 4.12
N GLY A 44 -13.63 -21.00 4.66
CA GLY A 44 -13.40 -20.52 6.03
C GLY A 44 -13.41 -18.99 6.17
N GLU A 45 -13.58 -18.50 7.40
CA GLU A 45 -13.26 -17.11 7.73
C GLU A 45 -11.75 -16.87 7.58
N VAL A 46 -11.38 -15.68 7.10
CA VAL A 46 -9.99 -15.26 6.95
C VAL A 46 -9.72 -14.04 7.81
N THR A 47 -8.52 -13.96 8.38
CA THR A 47 -8.06 -12.80 9.13
C THR A 47 -7.16 -11.95 8.25
N VAL A 48 -7.51 -10.67 8.06
CA VAL A 48 -6.71 -9.71 7.29
C VAL A 48 -6.02 -8.74 8.27
N VAL A 49 -4.70 -8.65 8.17
CA VAL A 49 -3.89 -7.68 8.89
C VAL A 49 -3.33 -6.67 7.89
N PHE A 50 -3.59 -5.39 8.12
CA PHE A 50 -3.11 -4.30 7.27
C PHE A 50 -2.02 -3.49 7.97
N GLU A 51 -0.93 -3.24 7.25
CA GLU A 51 0.19 -2.39 7.69
C GLU A 51 0.56 -1.38 6.60
N GLU A 52 0.90 -0.15 7.02
CA GLU A 52 1.34 0.93 6.14
C GLU A 52 2.58 1.59 6.73
N HIS A 53 3.61 1.82 5.90
CA HIS A 53 4.79 2.57 6.29
C HIS A 53 5.40 3.32 5.10
N VAL A 54 6.15 4.39 5.38
CA VAL A 54 6.99 5.06 4.39
C VAL A 54 8.24 4.22 4.18
N ASP A 55 8.63 3.96 2.92
CA ASP A 55 9.86 3.23 2.61
C ASP A 55 11.07 4.06 3.03
N PRO A 56 11.87 3.60 4.02
CA PRO A 56 13.05 4.34 4.49
C PRO A 56 14.16 4.42 3.44
N ASN A 57 14.10 3.60 2.38
CA ASN A 57 15.08 3.58 1.30
C ASN A 57 14.61 4.36 0.06
N SER A 58 13.51 5.11 0.15
CA SER A 58 13.07 5.96 -0.95
C SER A 58 14.07 7.11 -1.12
N GLU A 59 14.96 7.00 -2.11
CA GLU A 59 16.00 7.99 -2.44
C GLU A 59 15.55 8.96 -3.53
N ILE A 60 14.29 9.39 -3.50
CA ILE A 60 13.71 10.22 -4.58
C ILE A 60 13.60 11.66 -4.11
N GLU A 61 14.38 12.56 -4.73
CA GLU A 61 14.35 13.97 -4.36
C GLU A 61 12.98 14.58 -4.68
N GLY A 62 12.32 15.14 -3.66
CA GLY A 62 10.97 15.67 -3.81
C GLY A 62 9.87 14.60 -3.92
N SER A 63 10.14 13.35 -3.58
CA SER A 63 9.11 12.31 -3.47
C SER A 63 9.49 11.22 -2.47
N TYR A 64 8.52 10.36 -2.15
CA TYR A 64 8.76 9.19 -1.32
C TYR A 64 7.74 8.11 -1.64
N ASP A 65 8.04 6.86 -1.28
CA ASP A 65 7.12 5.75 -1.46
C ASP A 65 6.48 5.34 -0.13
N ILE A 66 5.19 5.02 -0.18
CA ILE A 66 4.47 4.37 0.92
C ILE A 66 4.22 2.92 0.52
N ILE A 67 4.57 1.98 1.38
CA ILE A 67 4.31 0.56 1.21
C ILE A 67 3.13 0.16 2.09
N ARG A 68 2.11 -0.41 1.44
CA ARG A 68 0.94 -1.01 2.06
C ARG A 68 1.03 -2.52 1.93
N THR A 69 0.80 -3.23 3.02
CA THR A 69 0.86 -4.69 3.07
C THR A 69 -0.40 -5.23 3.71
N TRP A 70 -1.02 -6.21 3.06
CA TRP A 70 -2.13 -7.01 3.58
C TRP A 70 -1.66 -8.44 3.75
N THR A 71 -1.67 -8.91 4.99
CA THR A 71 -1.36 -10.30 5.34
C THR A 71 -2.65 -11.01 5.71
N VAL A 72 -3.02 -12.03 4.94
CA VAL A 72 -4.27 -12.75 5.09
C VAL A 72 -3.99 -14.17 5.49
N THR A 73 -4.57 -14.60 6.61
CA THR A 73 -4.37 -15.94 7.17
C THR A 73 -5.72 -16.63 7.32
N ASP A 74 -5.83 -17.86 6.85
CA ASP A 74 -7.02 -18.69 7.08
C ASP A 74 -6.99 -19.38 8.46
N ILE A 75 -8.04 -20.14 8.77
CA ILE A 75 -8.15 -20.90 10.03
C ILE A 75 -7.15 -22.07 10.15
N CYS A 76 -6.59 -22.53 9.03
CA CYS A 76 -5.64 -23.63 8.95
C CYS A 76 -4.18 -23.15 9.06
N GLY A 77 -3.96 -21.83 8.99
CA GLY A 77 -2.67 -21.17 9.06
C GLY A 77 -2.03 -20.92 7.69
N ASN A 78 -2.72 -21.15 6.57
CA ASN A 78 -2.20 -20.78 5.26
C ASN A 78 -2.30 -19.27 5.08
N GLN A 79 -1.29 -18.69 4.44
CA GLN A 79 -1.11 -17.24 4.39
C GLN A 79 -0.88 -16.74 2.97
N THR A 80 -1.51 -15.60 2.66
CA THR A 80 -1.26 -14.80 1.46
C THR A 80 -0.83 -13.41 1.88
N VAL A 81 0.22 -12.88 1.22
CA VAL A 81 0.70 -11.52 1.43
C VAL A 81 0.55 -10.75 0.13
N VAL A 82 -0.09 -9.59 0.19
CA VAL A 82 -0.31 -8.68 -0.93
C VAL A 82 0.27 -7.32 -0.56
N SER A 83 0.95 -6.66 -1.51
CA SER A 83 1.49 -5.31 -1.31
C SER A 83 1.06 -4.32 -2.39
N GLN A 84 1.04 -3.05 -2.02
CA GLN A 84 0.87 -1.91 -2.92
C GLN A 84 1.90 -0.83 -2.58
N THR A 85 2.52 -0.27 -3.60
CA THR A 85 3.40 0.90 -3.52
C THR A 85 2.65 2.15 -3.95
N VAL A 86 2.63 3.16 -3.11
CA VAL A 86 2.11 4.51 -3.43
C VAL A 86 3.30 5.43 -3.63
N HIS A 87 3.57 5.81 -4.88
CA HIS A 87 4.56 6.82 -5.20
C HIS A 87 4.00 8.21 -4.92
N VAL A 88 4.56 8.90 -3.93
CA VAL A 88 4.09 10.21 -3.48
C VAL A 88 4.98 11.31 -4.01
N THR A 89 4.45 12.19 -4.86
CA THR A 89 5.19 13.35 -5.36
C THR A 89 4.94 14.58 -4.47
N VAL A 90 6.02 15.17 -3.97
CA VAL A 90 5.98 16.45 -3.25
C VAL A 90 6.12 17.54 -4.30
N GLY A 91 5.01 18.21 -4.63
CA GLY A 91 5.06 19.30 -5.60
C GLY A 91 5.96 20.42 -5.08
N ASP A 92 7.01 20.76 -5.85
CA ASP A 92 7.83 21.94 -5.58
C ASP A 92 6.95 23.18 -5.72
N THR A 93 6.54 23.76 -4.59
CA THR A 93 5.99 25.13 -4.57
C THR A 93 7.12 26.14 -4.46
N PHE A 94 8.13 26.01 -5.33
CA PHE A 94 8.93 27.15 -5.75
C PHE A 94 8.53 27.49 -7.18
N SER A 95 7.34 28.09 -7.31
CA SER A 95 7.07 28.95 -8.46
C SER A 95 8.04 30.13 -8.34
N ALA A 96 9.18 30.00 -9.01
CA ALA A 96 10.06 31.12 -9.32
C ALA A 96 9.43 32.06 -10.38
N ASP A 97 8.10 32.09 -10.49
CA ASP A 97 7.37 33.03 -11.35
C ASP A 97 7.26 34.42 -10.74
N ASN A 98 7.97 34.70 -9.63
CA ASN A 98 8.22 36.07 -9.21
C ASN A 98 9.71 36.38 -9.01
N PRO A 99 10.47 36.62 -10.10
CA PRO A 99 11.81 37.20 -10.01
C PRO A 99 11.82 38.62 -9.39
N ASP A 100 10.66 39.26 -9.15
CA ASP A 100 10.57 40.60 -8.52
C ASP A 100 10.63 40.59 -6.98
N LEU A 101 10.99 39.46 -6.33
CA LEU A 101 11.36 39.49 -4.90
C LEU A 101 12.86 39.61 -4.66
N CYS A 102 13.67 39.55 -5.71
CA CYS A 102 15.14 39.71 -5.63
C CYS A 102 15.64 41.07 -6.15
N ASN A 103 14.75 42.05 -6.37
CA ASN A 103 15.13 43.39 -6.86
C ASN A 103 14.76 44.54 -5.93
N ASN A 104 14.51 44.31 -4.63
CA ASN A 104 14.56 45.42 -3.66
C ASN A 104 16.00 45.73 -3.18
N ASP A 105 16.93 45.80 -4.14
CA ASP A 105 17.95 46.83 -4.03
C ASP A 105 17.23 48.18 -4.11
N SER A 106 16.97 48.75 -2.94
CA SER A 106 16.60 50.15 -2.77
C SER A 106 17.16 50.59 -1.44
N ALA A 107 18.44 50.98 -1.50
CA ALA A 107 19.10 52.00 -0.71
C ALA A 107 18.22 52.72 0.32
N TYR A 108 18.57 52.59 1.60
CA TYR A 108 18.67 53.68 2.58
C TYR A 108 19.72 53.34 3.64
#